data_AF-A0A554LSG6-F1
#
_entry.id   AF-A0A554LSG6-F1
#
_cell.length_a   1.000
_cell.length_b   1.000
_cell.length_c   1.000
_cell.angle_alpha   90.00
_cell.angle_beta   90.00
_cell.angle_gamma   90.00
#
_symmetry.space_group_name_H-M   'P 1'
#
loop_
_entity.id
_entity.type
_entity.pdbx_description
1 polymer ?
#
loop_
_entity_poly.entity_id
_entity_poly.type
_entity_poly.pdbx_seq_one_letter_code
_entity_poly.pdbx_strand_id
1 'polypeptide(L)'
;MFFILYLFVDSRIFVVWYYLHSMQFQVPQFIETEDKIIGPLTLKQFLYIGAGAGLIFIAFYLFNTFLWLIFSVFVASLAAALAFIRINGRPLPSVLMAAIYFYWKPRLFLWKRTETRKTPEFKIPSIEEKPSSLKNLWQQLITTKNPLPKREKILKPSILSQIRASKEQFEMVKKITGERDMTRRVDYR
;
A
#
# COMPACT_ATOMS: atom_id res chain seq x y z
N MET A 1 7.18 8.54 59.52
CA MET A 1 6.78 9.50 58.47
C MET A 1 7.22 9.05 57.06
N PHE A 2 8.49 8.65 56.85
CA PHE A 2 8.98 8.14 55.55
C PHE A 2 8.28 6.87 55.03
N PHE A 3 7.88 5.95 55.91
CA PHE A 3 7.23 4.68 55.54
C PHE A 3 5.82 4.86 54.96
N ILE A 4 5.08 5.87 55.45
CA ILE A 4 3.73 6.22 54.99
C ILE A 4 3.80 6.92 53.62
N LEU A 5 4.85 7.71 53.38
CA LEU A 5 5.08 8.36 52.09
C LEU A 5 5.40 7.34 51.00
N TYR A 6 6.18 6.29 51.33
CA TYR A 6 6.54 5.22 50.39
C TYR A 6 5.32 4.37 49.99
N LEU A 7 4.46 4.00 50.95
CA LEU A 7 3.20 3.30 50.68
C LEU A 7 2.23 4.13 49.83
N PHE A 8 2.23 5.46 49.96
CA PHE A 8 1.37 6.36 49.19
C PHE A 8 1.87 6.60 47.76
N VAL A 9 3.19 6.59 47.55
CA VAL A 9 3.78 6.65 46.20
C VAL A 9 3.51 5.36 45.43
N ASP A 10 3.66 4.21 46.11
CA ASP A 10 3.48 2.89 45.49
C ASP A 10 2.02 2.64 45.07
N SER A 11 1.05 3.05 45.89
CA SER A 11 -0.38 2.93 45.56
C SER A 11 -0.80 3.85 44.40
N ARG A 12 -0.20 5.03 44.24
CA ARG A 12 -0.45 5.87 43.04
C ARG A 12 0.13 5.26 41.77
N ILE A 13 1.28 4.60 41.85
CA ILE A 13 1.89 3.88 40.73
C ILE A 13 1.01 2.69 40.35
N PHE A 14 0.52 1.93 41.33
CA PHE A 14 -0.37 0.79 41.10
C PHE A 14 -1.69 1.20 40.44
N VAL A 15 -2.28 2.31 40.88
CA VAL A 15 -3.50 2.89 40.27
C VAL A 15 -3.22 3.33 38.83
N VAL A 16 -2.14 4.06 38.58
CA VAL A 16 -1.77 4.49 37.22
C VAL A 16 -1.52 3.29 36.30
N TRP A 17 -0.87 2.23 36.82
CA TRP A 17 -0.61 1.00 36.07
C TRP A 17 -1.90 0.23 35.74
N TYR A 18 -2.85 0.16 36.68
CA TYR A 18 -4.18 -0.43 36.48
C TYR A 18 -5.00 0.34 35.42
N TYR A 19 -4.96 1.68 35.46
CA TYR A 19 -5.63 2.52 34.46
C TYR A 19 -4.98 2.44 33.07
N LEU A 20 -3.65 2.29 32.98
CA LEU A 20 -2.94 2.12 31.71
C LEU A 20 -3.19 0.75 31.06
N HIS A 21 -3.38 -0.32 31.85
CA HIS A 21 -3.70 -1.66 31.33
C HIS A 21 -5.15 -1.80 30.85
N SER A 22 -6.04 -0.92 31.30
CA SER A 22 -7.49 -1.00 31.03
C SER A 22 -7.93 -0.22 29.78
N MET A 23 -7.02 0.48 29.09
CA MET A 23 -7.34 1.22 27.87
C MET A 23 -7.40 0.27 26.66
N GLN A 24 -8.58 -0.25 26.39
CA GLN A 24 -8.87 -1.01 25.17
C GLN A 24 -9.24 -0.05 24.05
N PHE A 25 -8.33 0.15 23.10
CA PHE A 25 -8.61 0.92 21.89
C PHE A 25 -9.49 0.06 20.96
N GLN A 26 -10.70 0.52 20.66
CA GLN A 26 -11.51 -0.06 19.59
C GLN A 26 -10.82 0.25 18.27
N VAL A 27 -10.15 -0.76 17.70
CA VAL A 27 -9.61 -0.65 16.35
C VAL A 27 -10.81 -0.52 15.39
N PRO A 28 -10.88 0.53 14.56
CA PRO A 28 -11.95 0.67 13.59
C PRO A 28 -11.93 -0.53 12.64
N GLN A 29 -12.97 -1.36 12.71
CA GLN A 29 -13.09 -2.59 11.90
C GLN A 29 -13.64 -2.34 10.49
N PHE A 30 -13.87 -1.08 10.12
CA PHE A 30 -14.60 -0.72 8.89
C PHE A 30 -13.75 -0.64 7.62
N ILE A 31 -12.51 -1.12 7.61
CA ILE A 31 -11.66 -1.02 6.41
C ILE A 31 -12.19 -1.85 5.22
N GLU A 32 -13.04 -2.86 5.47
CA GLU A 32 -13.50 -3.78 4.43
C GLU A 32 -14.86 -3.41 3.81
N THR A 33 -15.56 -2.39 4.34
CA THR A 33 -16.85 -1.99 3.79
C THR A 33 -16.65 -1.00 2.65
N GLU A 34 -17.03 -1.39 1.44
CA GLU A 34 -16.99 -0.51 0.26
C GLU A 34 -17.93 0.70 0.41
N ASP A 35 -17.49 1.85 -0.09
CA ASP A 35 -18.26 3.08 -0.09
C ASP A 35 -19.52 2.96 -0.96
N LYS A 36 -20.66 3.36 -0.37
CA LYS A 36 -21.94 3.44 -1.07
C LYS A 36 -22.03 4.80 -1.76
N ILE A 37 -21.92 4.79 -3.09
CA ILE A 37 -21.84 6.02 -3.89
C ILE A 37 -23.19 6.32 -4.57
N ILE A 38 -23.97 5.29 -4.90
CA ILE A 38 -25.27 5.42 -5.58
C ILE A 38 -26.36 4.90 -4.64
N GLY A 39 -26.89 5.80 -3.82
CA GLY A 39 -27.92 5.46 -2.82
C GLY A 39 -27.43 4.36 -1.87
N PRO A 40 -28.13 3.21 -1.76
CA PRO A 40 -27.70 2.10 -0.92
C PRO A 40 -26.65 1.19 -1.56
N LEU A 41 -26.31 1.38 -2.84
CA LEU A 41 -25.45 0.49 -3.62
C LEU A 41 -24.01 1.00 -3.70
N THR A 42 -23.06 0.06 -3.65
CA THR A 42 -21.65 0.32 -4.00
C THR A 42 -21.50 0.42 -5.52
N LEU A 43 -20.43 1.05 -6.01
CA LEU A 43 -20.20 1.16 -7.46
C LEU A 43 -20.15 -0.21 -8.16
N LYS A 44 -19.57 -1.22 -7.50
CA LYS A 44 -19.50 -2.57 -8.05
C LYS A 44 -20.88 -3.20 -8.14
N GLN A 45 -21.70 -3.06 -7.10
CA GLN A 45 -23.07 -3.56 -7.06
C GLN A 45 -23.94 -2.91 -8.13
N PHE A 46 -23.83 -1.59 -8.29
CA PHE A 46 -24.49 -0.86 -9.37
C PHE A 46 -24.08 -1.38 -10.74
N LEU A 47 -22.77 -1.63 -10.95
CA LEU A 47 -22.29 -2.16 -12.22
C LEU A 47 -22.82 -3.57 -12.50
N TYR A 48 -22.92 -4.46 -11.50
CA TYR A 48 -23.50 -5.78 -11.68
C TYR A 48 -24.98 -5.73 -12.06
N ILE A 49 -25.77 -4.90 -11.39
CA ILE A 49 -27.19 -4.73 -11.69
C ILE A 49 -27.37 -4.07 -13.06
N GLY A 50 -26.60 -3.02 -13.35
CA GLY A 50 -26.61 -2.32 -14.63
C GLY A 50 -26.22 -3.23 -15.80
N ALA A 51 -25.19 -4.07 -15.62
CA ALA A 51 -24.79 -5.06 -16.62
C ALA A 51 -25.88 -6.13 -16.83
N GLY A 52 -26.51 -6.61 -15.75
CA GLY A 52 -27.64 -7.54 -15.83
C GLY A 52 -28.84 -6.93 -16.56
N ALA A 53 -29.24 -5.70 -16.21
CA ALA A 53 -30.31 -4.97 -16.88
C ALA A 53 -29.99 -4.72 -18.36
N GLY A 54 -28.76 -4.33 -18.67
CA GLY A 54 -28.29 -4.17 -20.06
C GLY A 54 -28.35 -5.46 -20.85
N LEU A 55 -27.93 -6.59 -20.27
CA LEU A 55 -28.05 -7.92 -20.89
C LEU A 55 -29.51 -8.30 -21.14
N ILE A 56 -30.41 -8.05 -20.19
CA ILE A 56 -31.85 -8.33 -20.33
C ILE A 56 -32.45 -7.46 -21.44
N PHE A 57 -32.06 -6.20 -21.53
CA PHE A 57 -32.50 -5.27 -22.56
C PHE A 57 -32.04 -5.72 -23.95
N ILE A 58 -30.78 -6.12 -24.10
CA ILE A 58 -30.26 -6.66 -25.36
C ILE A 58 -30.97 -7.97 -25.73
N ALA A 59 -31.16 -8.87 -24.75
CA ALA A 59 -31.85 -10.14 -24.93
C ALA A 59 -33.31 -9.99 -25.40
N PHE A 60 -33.97 -8.88 -25.08
CA PHE A 60 -35.33 -8.58 -25.55
C PHE A 60 -35.42 -8.52 -27.08
N TYR A 61 -34.38 -8.04 -27.75
CA TYR A 61 -34.33 -7.95 -29.21
C TYR A 61 -33.87 -9.26 -29.89
N LEU A 62 -33.27 -10.19 -29.13
CA LEU A 62 -32.69 -11.44 -29.65
C LEU A 62 -33.64 -12.63 -29.54
N PHE A 63 -34.49 -12.68 -28.51
CA PHE A 63 -35.32 -13.84 -28.20
C PHE A 63 -36.82 -13.57 -28.37
N ASN A 64 -37.60 -14.64 -28.57
CA ASN A 64 -39.05 -14.58 -28.45
C ASN A 64 -39.46 -14.28 -26.99
N THR A 65 -40.56 -13.54 -26.79
CA THR A 65 -41.05 -13.05 -25.49
C THR A 65 -41.04 -14.11 -24.39
N PHE A 66 -41.42 -15.35 -24.71
CA PHE A 66 -41.42 -16.45 -23.74
C PHE A 66 -40.01 -16.84 -23.26
N LEU A 67 -39.07 -17.02 -24.20
CA LEU A 67 -37.67 -17.34 -23.87
C LEU A 67 -37.00 -16.16 -23.16
N TRP A 68 -37.30 -14.94 -23.61
CA TRP A 68 -36.81 -13.72 -22.98
C TRP A 68 -37.23 -13.63 -21.52
N LEU A 69 -38.50 -13.92 -21.20
CA LEU A 69 -38.99 -13.87 -19.82
C LEU A 69 -38.19 -14.81 -18.91
N ILE A 70 -38.02 -16.08 -19.32
CA ILE A 70 -37.28 -17.08 -18.54
C ILE A 70 -35.82 -16.66 -18.37
N PHE A 71 -35.18 -16.22 -19.46
CA PHE A 71 -33.80 -15.76 -19.45
C PHE A 71 -33.63 -14.52 -18.56
N SER A 72 -34.57 -13.59 -18.61
CA SER A 72 -34.54 -12.35 -17.82
C SER A 72 -34.62 -12.63 -16.33
N VAL A 73 -35.50 -13.54 -15.90
CA VAL A 73 -35.62 -13.95 -14.49
C VAL A 73 -34.32 -14.60 -14.02
N PHE A 74 -33.74 -15.48 -14.84
CA PHE A 74 -32.47 -16.13 -14.52
C PHE A 74 -31.33 -15.12 -14.37
N VAL A 75 -31.15 -14.22 -15.34
CA VAL A 75 -30.10 -13.20 -15.33
C VAL A 75 -30.31 -12.19 -14.20
N ALA A 76 -31.54 -11.74 -13.97
CA ALA A 76 -31.87 -10.82 -12.88
C ALA A 76 -31.56 -11.45 -11.51
N SER A 77 -31.93 -12.72 -11.31
CA SER A 77 -31.60 -13.46 -10.09
C SER A 77 -30.09 -13.58 -9.90
N LEU A 78 -29.35 -13.87 -10.96
CA LEU A 78 -27.88 -13.99 -10.92
C LEU A 78 -27.21 -12.65 -10.59
N ALA A 79 -27.66 -11.55 -11.22
CA ALA A 79 -27.13 -10.22 -10.99
C ALA A 79 -27.41 -9.74 -9.55
N ALA A 80 -28.63 -9.98 -9.04
CA ALA A 80 -28.99 -9.68 -7.66
C ALA A 80 -28.16 -10.51 -6.67
N ALA A 81 -27.97 -11.80 -6.95
CA ALA A 81 -27.15 -12.68 -6.13
C ALA A 81 -25.69 -12.18 -6.04
N LEU A 82 -25.09 -11.81 -7.18
CA LEU A 82 -23.73 -11.25 -7.25
C LEU A 82 -23.59 -9.91 -6.51
N ALA A 83 -24.63 -9.07 -6.53
CA ALA A 83 -24.59 -7.76 -5.89
C ALA A 83 -24.79 -7.83 -4.37
N PHE A 84 -25.74 -8.62 -3.86
CA PHE A 84 -26.16 -8.55 -2.46
C PHE A 84 -25.65 -9.69 -1.58
N ILE A 85 -25.36 -10.87 -2.13
CA ILE A 85 -24.96 -12.02 -1.30
C ILE A 85 -23.51 -11.85 -0.85
N ARG A 86 -23.31 -12.06 0.46
CA ARG A 86 -21.98 -12.12 1.09
C ARG A 86 -21.87 -13.42 1.86
N ILE A 87 -20.75 -14.12 1.69
CA ILE A 87 -20.46 -15.40 2.35
C ILE A 87 -19.28 -15.14 3.27
N ASN A 88 -19.48 -15.36 4.58
CA ASN A 88 -18.44 -15.15 5.61
C ASN A 88 -17.78 -13.77 5.54
N GLY A 89 -18.58 -12.71 5.37
CA GLY A 89 -18.10 -11.32 5.26
C GLY A 89 -17.52 -10.95 3.89
N ARG A 90 -17.31 -11.91 2.98
CA ARG A 90 -16.76 -11.66 1.64
C ARG A 90 -17.84 -11.53 0.58
N PRO A 91 -17.70 -10.60 -0.39
CA PRO A 91 -18.66 -10.46 -1.48
C PRO A 91 -18.63 -11.70 -2.40
N LEU A 92 -19.79 -12.17 -2.84
CA LEU A 92 -19.93 -13.37 -3.68
C LEU A 92 -18.99 -13.39 -4.91
N PRO A 93 -18.78 -12.29 -5.65
CA PRO A 93 -17.84 -12.27 -6.79
C PRO A 93 -16.42 -12.71 -6.42
N SER A 94 -15.94 -12.34 -5.22
CA SER A 94 -14.60 -12.75 -4.77
C SER A 94 -14.52 -14.23 -4.45
N VAL A 95 -15.58 -14.78 -3.86
CA VAL A 95 -15.70 -16.21 -3.53
C VAL A 95 -15.83 -17.03 -4.81
N LEU A 96 -16.63 -16.56 -5.77
CA LEU A 96 -16.80 -17.20 -7.07
C LEU A 96 -15.48 -17.23 -7.85
N MET A 97 -14.74 -16.12 -7.86
CA MET A 97 -13.41 -16.07 -8.50
C MET A 97 -12.43 -17.05 -7.85
N ALA A 98 -12.43 -17.13 -6.52
CA ALA A 98 -11.62 -18.10 -5.79
C ALA A 98 -12.03 -19.55 -6.09
N ALA A 99 -13.34 -19.82 -6.21
CA ALA A 99 -13.85 -21.14 -6.58
C ALA A 99 -13.41 -21.52 -8.00
N ILE A 100 -13.58 -20.63 -8.97
CA ILE A 100 -13.12 -20.84 -10.36
C ILE A 100 -11.62 -21.12 -10.38
N TYR A 101 -10.82 -20.30 -9.70
CA TYR A 101 -9.38 -20.48 -9.60
C TYR A 101 -9.02 -21.84 -8.96
N PHE A 102 -9.73 -22.24 -7.91
CA PHE A 102 -9.51 -23.51 -7.22
C PHE A 102 -9.80 -24.73 -8.12
N TYR A 103 -10.85 -24.67 -8.94
CA TYR A 103 -11.18 -25.76 -9.86
C TYR A 103 -10.23 -25.81 -11.07
N TRP A 104 -9.80 -24.66 -11.59
CA TRP A 104 -8.94 -24.60 -12.78
C TRP A 104 -7.46 -24.82 -12.48
N LYS A 105 -7.02 -24.57 -11.24
CA LYS A 105 -5.61 -24.69 -10.87
C LYS A 105 -5.17 -26.17 -10.86
N PRO A 106 -4.09 -26.53 -11.58
CA PRO A 106 -3.56 -27.89 -11.53
C PRO A 106 -3.04 -28.21 -10.13
N ARG A 107 -3.47 -29.36 -9.57
CA ARG A 107 -3.11 -29.83 -8.22
C ARG A 107 -1.81 -30.63 -8.20
N LEU A 108 -0.79 -30.15 -8.91
CA LEU A 108 0.50 -30.82 -8.97
C LEU A 108 1.32 -30.46 -7.74
N PHE A 109 1.15 -31.26 -6.69
CA PHE A 109 1.97 -31.18 -5.48
C PHE A 109 3.29 -31.90 -5.74
N LEU A 110 4.23 -31.21 -6.40
CA LEU A 110 5.60 -31.68 -6.48
C LEU A 110 6.26 -31.42 -5.13
N TRP A 111 6.60 -32.49 -4.41
CA TRP A 111 7.49 -32.38 -3.27
C TRP A 111 8.86 -31.90 -3.78
N LYS A 112 9.10 -30.59 -3.66
CA LYS A 112 10.41 -30.04 -3.92
C LYS A 112 11.19 -30.15 -2.63
N ARG A 113 12.16 -31.08 -2.60
CA ARG A 113 13.17 -31.08 -1.55
C ARG A 113 13.77 -29.68 -1.59
N THR A 114 13.52 -28.89 -0.55
CA THR A 114 14.21 -27.62 -0.40
C THR A 114 15.64 -28.03 -0.16
N GLU A 115 16.44 -28.11 -1.22
CA GLU A 115 17.87 -27.99 -1.05
C GLU A 115 18.02 -26.71 -0.27
N THR A 116 18.46 -26.83 0.98
CA THR A 116 18.83 -25.72 1.82
C THR A 116 19.68 -24.87 0.92
N ARG A 117 19.12 -23.75 0.43
CA ARG A 117 19.91 -22.79 -0.35
C ARG A 117 21.04 -22.52 0.61
N LYS A 118 22.24 -23.02 0.30
CA LYS A 118 23.44 -22.58 0.98
C LYS A 118 23.36 -21.09 0.79
N THR A 119 23.01 -20.38 1.86
CA THR A 119 23.08 -18.93 1.92
C THR A 119 24.42 -18.64 1.28
N PRO A 120 24.49 -17.82 0.20
CA PRO A 120 25.78 -17.56 -0.41
C PRO A 120 26.68 -17.15 0.73
N GLU A 121 27.64 -18.01 1.07
CA GLU A 121 28.67 -17.67 2.04
C GLU A 121 29.24 -16.42 1.43
N PHE A 122 28.97 -15.29 2.07
CA PHE A 122 29.60 -14.05 1.73
C PHE A 122 31.05 -14.30 2.11
N LYS A 123 31.81 -14.91 1.19
CA LYS A 123 33.25 -14.96 1.23
C LYS A 123 33.63 -13.50 1.15
N ILE A 124 33.75 -12.88 2.32
CA ILE A 124 34.45 -11.63 2.48
C ILE A 124 35.73 -11.86 1.68
N PRO A 125 35.98 -11.14 0.58
CA PRO A 125 37.20 -11.32 -0.17
C PRO A 125 38.31 -11.18 0.87
N SER A 126 39.05 -12.27 1.09
CA SER A 126 40.26 -12.23 1.90
C SER A 126 41.05 -11.06 1.34
N ILE A 127 41.16 -10.00 2.13
CA ILE A 127 41.90 -8.82 1.76
C ILE A 127 43.32 -9.34 1.52
N GLU A 128 43.67 -9.55 0.25
CA GLU A 128 45.05 -9.70 -0.14
C GLU A 128 45.69 -8.36 0.21
N GLU A 129 46.35 -8.32 1.37
CA GLU A 129 47.19 -7.21 1.75
C GLU A 129 48.29 -7.11 0.68
N LYS A 130 48.08 -6.25 -0.34
CA LYS A 130 49.15 -5.72 -1.18
C LYS A 130 49.73 -4.51 -0.46
N PRO A 131 50.82 -4.66 0.32
CA PRO A 131 51.39 -3.56 1.12
C PRO A 131 51.97 -2.42 0.26
N SER A 132 52.04 -2.56 -1.07
CA SER A 132 52.67 -1.60 -1.97
C SER A 132 51.72 -0.59 -2.63
N SER A 133 50.42 -0.88 -2.74
CA SER A 133 49.50 0.01 -3.47
C SER A 133 49.03 1.19 -2.61
N LEU A 134 48.79 0.98 -1.31
CA LEU A 134 48.31 2.03 -0.41
C LEU A 134 49.38 3.04 -0.03
N LYS A 135 50.63 2.63 0.13
CA LYS A 135 51.75 3.54 0.44
C LYS A 135 52.01 4.53 -0.70
N ASN A 136 51.94 4.04 -1.94
CA ASN A 136 52.08 4.86 -3.14
C ASN A 136 50.88 5.80 -3.33
N LEU A 137 49.66 5.35 -3.00
CA LEU A 137 48.48 6.21 -3.01
C LEU A 137 48.55 7.30 -1.95
N TRP A 138 49.03 6.98 -0.74
CA TRP A 138 49.24 8.00 0.29
C TRP A 138 50.24 9.05 -0.19
N GLN A 139 51.38 8.63 -0.72
CA GLN A 139 52.36 9.53 -1.33
C GLN A 139 51.74 10.38 -2.46
N GLN A 140 50.88 9.81 -3.30
CA GLN A 140 50.16 10.55 -4.33
C GLN A 140 49.15 11.55 -3.77
N LEU A 141 48.48 11.25 -2.65
CA LEU A 141 47.50 12.14 -2.02
C LEU A 141 48.17 13.33 -1.32
N ILE A 142 49.29 13.10 -0.63
CA ILE A 142 50.05 14.19 -0.01
C ILE A 142 50.88 15.01 -1.02
N THR A 143 51.25 14.43 -2.17
CA THR A 143 52.04 15.13 -3.19
C THR A 143 51.21 15.72 -4.33
N THR A 144 49.93 15.38 -4.45
CA THR A 144 49.04 15.91 -5.50
C THR A 144 48.76 17.38 -5.22
N LYS A 145 49.54 18.25 -5.88
CA LYS A 145 49.29 19.70 -5.96
C LYS A 145 48.43 20.07 -7.16
N ASN A 146 48.14 19.13 -8.05
CA ASN A 146 47.33 19.39 -9.24
C ASN A 146 45.84 19.13 -8.91
N PRO A 147 44.93 20.09 -9.18
CA PRO A 147 43.52 19.88 -8.95
C PRO A 147 43.02 18.70 -9.80
N LEU A 148 42.32 17.75 -9.18
CA LEU A 148 41.72 16.59 -9.87
C LEU A 148 40.76 17.08 -10.98
N PRO A 149 41.07 16.87 -12.28
CA PRO A 149 40.14 17.22 -13.34
C PRO A 149 38.90 16.32 -13.22
N LYS A 150 37.69 16.91 -13.25
CA LYS A 150 36.37 16.27 -13.01
C LYS A 150 35.93 16.09 -11.54
N ARG A 151 36.51 16.81 -10.57
CA ARG A 151 35.94 16.90 -9.20
C ARG A 151 34.54 17.54 -9.17
N GLU A 152 34.16 18.21 -10.26
CA GLU A 152 32.87 18.88 -10.43
C GLU A 152 31.88 18.10 -11.30
N LYS A 153 32.01 16.77 -11.43
CA LYS A 153 30.88 16.00 -11.94
C LYS A 153 29.75 16.10 -10.92
N ILE A 154 28.88 17.09 -11.13
CA ILE A 154 27.61 17.27 -10.44
C ILE A 154 26.94 15.91 -10.45
N LEU A 155 27.01 15.22 -9.31
CA LEU A 155 26.32 13.95 -9.13
C LEU A 155 24.85 14.26 -9.41
N LYS A 156 24.27 13.61 -10.42
CA LYS A 156 22.84 13.79 -10.71
C LYS A 156 22.08 13.57 -9.41
N PRO A 157 21.22 14.51 -8.98
CA PRO A 157 20.50 14.35 -7.73
C PRO A 157 19.77 13.01 -7.73
N SER A 158 19.95 12.22 -6.67
CA SER A 158 19.20 10.99 -6.46
C SER A 158 17.70 11.27 -6.66
N ILE A 159 16.96 10.32 -7.23
CA ILE A 159 15.51 10.44 -7.49
C ILE A 159 14.78 10.97 -6.24
N LEU A 160 15.24 10.59 -5.06
CA LEU A 160 14.68 11.00 -3.77
C LEU A 160 14.86 12.51 -3.47
N SER A 161 15.97 13.13 -3.88
CA SER A 161 16.13 14.59 -3.74
C SER A 161 15.35 15.37 -4.79
N GLN A 162 15.13 14.81 -5.98
CA GLN A 162 14.25 15.40 -7.00
C GLN A 162 12.78 15.40 -6.53
N ILE A 163 12.34 14.32 -5.91
CA ILE A 163 10.99 14.22 -5.31
C ILE A 163 10.83 15.17 -4.12
N ARG A 164 11.87 15.35 -3.30
CA ARG A 164 11.85 16.31 -2.19
C ARG A 164 11.77 17.75 -2.69
N ALA A 165 12.55 18.08 -3.71
CA ALA A 165 12.56 19.40 -4.33
C ALA A 165 11.24 19.75 -5.03
N SER A 166 10.57 18.79 -5.66
CA SER A 166 9.24 19.04 -6.27
C SER A 166 8.14 19.29 -5.23
N LYS A 167 8.25 18.70 -4.04
CA LYS A 167 7.25 18.85 -2.96
C LYS A 167 7.37 20.15 -2.15
N GLU A 168 8.46 20.89 -2.33
CA GLU A 168 8.79 22.10 -1.56
C GLU A 168 8.92 23.35 -2.46
N GLN A 169 8.20 23.38 -3.59
CA GLN A 169 8.18 24.57 -4.45
C GLN A 169 7.38 25.70 -3.78
N PHE A 170 8.09 26.74 -3.35
CA PHE A 170 7.51 28.01 -2.91
C PHE A 170 7.39 28.94 -4.11
N GLU A 171 6.17 29.36 -4.47
CA GLU A 171 5.94 30.37 -5.49
C GLU A 171 5.91 31.76 -4.82
N MET A 172 6.56 32.75 -5.45
CA MET A 172 6.43 34.14 -5.03
C MET A 172 5.14 34.72 -5.60
N VAL A 173 4.16 34.92 -4.74
CA VAL A 173 2.89 35.54 -5.13
C VAL A 173 2.99 37.02 -4.82
N LYS A 174 2.79 37.84 -5.85
CA LYS A 174 2.67 39.28 -5.69
C LYS A 174 1.24 39.61 -5.26
N LYS A 175 1.08 40.14 -4.05
CA LYS A 175 -0.21 40.65 -3.58
C LYS A 175 -0.59 41.91 -4.37
N ILE A 176 -1.88 42.23 -4.39
CA ILE A 176 -2.42 43.39 -5.12
C ILE A 176 -1.81 44.70 -4.59
N THR A 177 -1.42 44.73 -3.32
CA THR A 177 -0.67 45.82 -2.67
C THR A 177 0.78 45.98 -3.15
N GLY A 178 1.31 45.05 -3.94
CA GLY A 178 2.64 45.12 -4.53
C GLY A 178 3.72 44.30 -3.80
N GLU A 179 3.45 43.89 -2.55
CA GLU A 179 4.32 43.04 -1.75
C GLU A 179 4.41 41.62 -2.30
N ARG A 180 5.59 40.99 -2.16
CA ARG A 180 5.86 39.64 -2.66
C ARG A 180 6.03 38.70 -1.46
N ASP A 181 5.16 37.72 -1.33
CA ASP A 181 5.25 36.69 -0.29
C ASP A 181 5.52 35.31 -0.88
N MET A 182 6.35 34.53 -0.20
CA MET A 182 6.64 33.15 -0.55
C MET A 182 5.55 32.24 0.01
N THR A 183 4.71 31.67 -0.86
CA THR A 183 3.66 30.74 -0.45
C THR A 183 3.97 29.33 -0.96
N ARG A 184 3.78 28.33 -0.10
CA ARG A 184 3.92 26.92 -0.48
C ARG A 184 2.76 26.53 -1.40
N ARG A 185 3.06 26.01 -2.59
CA ARG A 185 2.02 25.49 -3.49
C ARG A 185 1.43 24.21 -2.90
N VAL A 186 0.14 24.23 -2.58
CA VAL A 186 -0.62 23.05 -2.17
C VAL A 186 -1.63 22.76 -3.27
N ASP A 187 -1.29 21.82 -4.16
CA ASP A 187 -2.23 21.36 -5.17
C ASP A 187 -3.27 20.46 -4.47
N TYR A 188 -4.49 20.95 -4.30
CA TYR A 188 -5.61 20.11 -3.88
C TYR A 188 -6.03 19.27 -5.10
N ARG A 189 -6.00 17.94 -4.94
CA ARG A 189 -6.39 16.97 -5.96
C ARG A 189 -7.72 16.33 -5.62
#